data_AF-A0A843IZ10-F1
#
_entry.id   AF-A0A843IZ10-F1
#
_cell.length_a   1.000
_cell.length_b   1.000
_cell.length_c   1.000
_cell.angle_alpha   90.00
_cell.angle_beta   90.00
_cell.angle_gamma   90.00
#
_symmetry.space_group_name_H-M   'P 1'
#
loop_
_entity.id
_entity.type
_entity.pdbx_description
1 polymer ?
#
loop_
_entity_poly.entity_id
_entity_poly.type
_entity_poly.pdbx_seq_one_letter_code
_entity_poly.pdbx_strand_id
1 'polypeptide(L)'
;MILKFIQLSIYPIFKSALPRFAYGISYPLSLLFLTILTWYCGLVGVTLYAALIPFAVLMVYFAYMREYDLESLRGNLSWDVVFLLLFIAMLEVRYLNPSVSYGEKLMDHAFLVSIVNNPVVSPADPWYAGGVLDVYYYLGHWMFGAIGAILGIKSTVVFNLILPTVFANMGVALFACGRLLLKRYHWLPVLTLFLVNPAFVWYLALGSPLTSVMWDSTRTIENCITEYPLFSMLWGDPHAHVIAMFNQLLFIFLLMLVYLKWHDLSSRGRILLAIALALSRGSMPLMNTWDVLVYAPLMLLFAVITGLKECRAGIAESACGAQGTGSADGAGGVVHWFTALIRNIPMLVFIG
;
A
#
# COMPACT_ATOMS: atom_id res chain seq x y z
N MET A 1 -10.06 6.72 14.43
CA MET A 1 -11.44 6.81 13.89
C MET A 1 -11.45 7.01 12.37
N ILE A 2 -10.75 8.01 11.83
CA ILE A 2 -10.75 8.28 10.37
C ILE A 2 -10.31 7.08 9.52
N LEU A 3 -9.23 6.38 9.89
CA LEU A 3 -8.74 5.20 9.17
C LEU A 3 -9.81 4.11 9.05
N LYS A 4 -10.55 3.88 10.12
CA LYS A 4 -11.63 2.89 10.13
C LYS A 4 -12.82 3.34 9.30
N PHE A 5 -13.16 4.62 9.35
CA PHE A 5 -14.21 5.21 8.54
C PHE A 5 -13.93 5.04 7.03
N ILE A 6 -12.75 5.44 6.55
CA ILE A 6 -12.40 5.29 5.12
C ILE A 6 -12.32 3.82 4.70
N GLN A 7 -11.80 2.93 5.57
CA GLN A 7 -11.73 1.49 5.30
C GLN A 7 -13.12 0.87 5.17
N LEU A 8 -14.03 1.15 6.11
CA LEU A 8 -15.40 0.62 6.08
C LEU A 8 -16.21 1.18 4.91
N SER A 9 -15.91 2.40 4.46
CA SER A 9 -16.63 3.04 3.35
C SER A 9 -16.37 2.33 2.02
N ILE A 10 -15.14 1.83 1.79
CA ILE A 10 -14.77 1.16 0.54
C ILE A 10 -14.89 -0.37 0.62
N TYR A 11 -14.88 -0.96 1.82
CA TYR A 11 -14.95 -2.40 2.02
C TYR A 11 -16.04 -3.11 1.21
N PRO A 12 -17.30 -2.65 1.21
CA PRO A 12 -18.37 -3.31 0.47
C PRO A 12 -18.15 -3.36 -1.05
N ILE A 13 -17.40 -2.39 -1.63
CA ILE A 13 -17.08 -2.37 -3.07
C ILE A 13 -16.36 -3.66 -3.47
N PHE A 14 -15.43 -4.12 -2.62
CA PHE A 14 -14.61 -5.30 -2.90
C PHE A 14 -15.27 -6.60 -2.44
N LYS A 15 -16.32 -6.55 -1.61
CA LYS A 15 -16.99 -7.74 -1.03
C LYS A 15 -17.54 -8.67 -2.11
N SER A 16 -18.10 -8.13 -3.19
CA SER A 16 -18.62 -8.94 -4.31
C SER A 16 -17.53 -9.56 -5.18
N ALA A 17 -16.34 -8.95 -5.21
CA ALA A 17 -15.23 -9.38 -6.08
C ALA A 17 -14.25 -10.33 -5.37
N LEU A 18 -13.90 -9.98 -4.13
CA LEU A 18 -12.90 -10.67 -3.33
C LEU A 18 -13.45 -10.92 -1.91
N PRO A 19 -14.52 -11.70 -1.71
CA PRO A 19 -15.24 -11.76 -0.43
C PRO A 19 -14.32 -12.04 0.77
N ARG A 20 -13.36 -12.95 0.60
CA ARG A 20 -12.41 -13.35 1.65
C ARG A 20 -11.36 -12.29 1.96
N PHE A 21 -11.04 -11.39 1.03
CA PHE A 21 -9.92 -10.45 1.15
C PHE A 21 -10.35 -8.98 1.18
N ALA A 22 -11.61 -8.69 0.82
CA ALA A 22 -12.17 -7.35 0.72
C ALA A 22 -11.92 -6.51 1.97
N TYR A 23 -12.09 -7.09 3.15
CA TYR A 23 -11.91 -6.35 4.40
C TYR A 23 -10.44 -5.97 4.66
N GLY A 24 -9.53 -6.92 4.47
CA GLY A 24 -8.09 -6.71 4.67
C GLY A 24 -7.50 -5.74 3.65
N ILE A 25 -7.79 -5.93 2.36
CA ILE A 25 -7.26 -5.06 1.30
C ILE A 25 -7.76 -3.61 1.39
N SER A 26 -8.94 -3.40 1.97
CA SER A 26 -9.51 -2.07 2.15
C SER A 26 -8.74 -1.19 3.12
N TYR A 27 -7.93 -1.77 4.02
CA TYR A 27 -7.05 -0.99 4.89
C TYR A 27 -6.05 -0.14 4.07
N PRO A 28 -5.11 -0.75 3.32
CA PRO A 28 -4.14 0.03 2.56
C PRO A 28 -4.75 0.73 1.35
N LEU A 29 -5.77 0.17 0.69
CA LEU A 29 -6.42 0.83 -0.44
C LEU A 29 -7.13 2.11 -0.05
N SER A 30 -7.79 2.16 1.11
CA SER A 30 -8.50 3.37 1.56
C SER A 30 -7.55 4.54 1.79
N LEU A 31 -6.34 4.27 2.28
CA LEU A 31 -5.27 5.26 2.40
C LEU A 31 -4.87 5.81 1.03
N LEU A 32 -4.63 4.95 0.04
CA LEU A 32 -4.28 5.38 -1.31
C LEU A 32 -5.41 6.17 -1.98
N PHE A 33 -6.67 5.74 -1.84
CA PHE A 33 -7.82 6.48 -2.35
C PHE A 33 -7.97 7.84 -1.69
N LEU A 34 -7.81 7.94 -0.37
CA LEU A 34 -7.86 9.23 0.31
C LEU A 34 -6.69 10.12 -0.13
N THR A 35 -5.51 9.54 -0.32
CA THR A 35 -4.31 10.27 -0.75
C THR A 35 -4.50 10.90 -2.12
N ILE A 36 -4.98 10.15 -3.12
CA ILE A 36 -5.19 10.70 -4.45
C ILE A 36 -6.28 11.78 -4.45
N LEU A 37 -7.38 11.57 -3.70
CA LEU A 37 -8.45 12.57 -3.60
C LEU A 37 -8.00 13.85 -2.92
N THR A 38 -7.27 13.74 -1.80
CA THR A 38 -6.71 14.90 -1.11
C THR A 38 -5.66 15.61 -1.95
N TRP A 39 -4.81 14.87 -2.67
CA TRP A 39 -3.80 15.44 -3.57
C TRP A 39 -4.44 16.29 -4.67
N TYR A 40 -5.50 15.79 -5.33
CA TYR A 40 -6.24 16.59 -6.31
C TYR A 40 -6.98 17.78 -5.67
N CYS A 41 -7.49 17.66 -4.44
CA CYS A 41 -8.05 18.82 -3.72
C CYS A 41 -6.97 19.90 -3.53
N GLY A 42 -5.78 19.51 -3.07
CA GLY A 42 -4.63 20.41 -2.88
C GLY A 42 -4.12 21.02 -4.18
N LEU A 43 -4.18 20.27 -5.30
CA LEU A 43 -3.79 20.77 -6.63
C LEU A 43 -4.75 21.83 -7.16
N VAL A 44 -6.06 21.63 -6.99
CA VAL A 44 -7.09 22.57 -7.48
C VAL A 44 -7.33 23.73 -6.48
N GLY A 45 -6.77 23.64 -5.27
CA GLY A 45 -6.97 24.64 -4.21
C GLY A 45 -8.34 24.53 -3.51
N VAL A 46 -8.96 23.35 -3.54
CA VAL A 46 -10.20 23.06 -2.80
C VAL A 46 -9.84 22.48 -1.44
N THR A 47 -10.72 22.69 -0.45
CA THR A 47 -10.52 22.15 0.88
C THR A 47 -10.34 20.62 0.91
N LEU A 48 -9.36 20.14 1.69
CA LEU A 48 -9.10 18.70 1.83
C LEU A 48 -10.29 17.92 2.41
N TYR A 49 -11.19 18.57 3.16
CA TYR A 49 -12.41 17.93 3.67
C TYR A 49 -13.32 17.41 2.54
N ALA A 50 -13.25 18.01 1.34
CA ALA A 50 -14.01 17.56 0.18
C ALA A 50 -13.65 16.12 -0.22
N ALA A 51 -12.41 15.69 0.03
CA ALA A 51 -11.95 14.31 -0.22
C ALA A 51 -12.69 13.27 0.64
N LEU A 52 -13.34 13.67 1.74
CA LEU A 52 -14.14 12.76 2.58
C LEU A 52 -15.56 12.55 2.06
N ILE A 53 -16.06 13.42 1.17
CA ILE A 53 -17.43 13.34 0.64
C ILE A 53 -17.68 12.00 -0.06
N PRO A 54 -16.82 11.51 -0.98
CA PRO A 54 -17.03 10.21 -1.61
C PRO A 54 -17.11 9.06 -0.60
N PHE A 55 -16.28 9.08 0.45
CA PHE A 55 -16.33 8.05 1.50
C PHE A 55 -17.63 8.12 2.30
N ALA A 56 -18.09 9.32 2.68
CA ALA A 56 -19.35 9.50 3.38
C ALA A 56 -20.54 9.02 2.54
N VAL A 57 -20.58 9.38 1.25
CA VAL A 57 -21.61 8.94 0.31
C VAL A 57 -21.62 7.41 0.19
N LEU A 58 -20.44 6.79 0.02
CA LEU A 58 -20.31 5.33 -0.05
C LEU A 58 -20.77 4.65 1.24
N MET A 59 -20.38 5.17 2.41
CA MET A 59 -20.80 4.66 3.71
C MET A 59 -22.33 4.69 3.85
N VAL A 60 -22.97 5.82 3.52
CA VAL A 60 -24.44 5.94 3.58
C VAL A 60 -25.11 5.02 2.57
N TYR A 61 -24.59 4.95 1.34
CA TYR A 61 -25.11 4.08 0.28
C TYR A 61 -25.06 2.60 0.69
N PHE A 62 -23.93 2.12 1.22
CA PHE A 62 -23.81 0.72 1.64
C PHE A 62 -24.54 0.41 2.94
N ALA A 63 -24.74 1.39 3.81
CA ALA A 63 -25.62 1.26 4.96
C ALA A 63 -27.08 1.11 4.52
N TYR A 64 -27.52 1.90 3.54
CA TYR A 64 -28.86 1.77 2.93
C TYR A 64 -29.05 0.40 2.26
N MET A 65 -28.04 -0.09 1.54
CA MET A 65 -28.02 -1.42 0.93
C MET A 65 -27.85 -2.57 1.95
N ARG A 66 -27.74 -2.27 3.25
CA ARG A 66 -27.57 -3.25 4.34
C ARG A 66 -26.35 -4.16 4.17
N GLU A 67 -25.26 -3.61 3.63
CA GLU A 67 -24.01 -4.37 3.42
C GLU A 67 -23.18 -4.55 4.71
N TYR A 68 -23.51 -3.79 5.76
CA TYR A 68 -22.89 -3.86 7.09
C TYR A 68 -23.68 -4.77 8.02
N ASP A 69 -23.50 -6.07 7.84
CA ASP A 69 -24.06 -7.09 8.73
C ASP A 69 -23.11 -7.38 9.91
N LEU A 70 -23.66 -7.55 11.12
CA LEU A 70 -22.87 -7.78 12.34
C LEU A 70 -22.12 -9.10 12.30
N GLU A 71 -22.70 -10.16 11.75
CA GLU A 71 -22.01 -11.46 11.62
C GLU A 71 -20.87 -11.36 10.61
N SER A 72 -21.09 -10.67 9.50
CA SER A 72 -20.05 -10.39 8.50
C SER A 72 -18.88 -9.58 9.08
N LEU A 73 -19.16 -8.56 9.88
CA LEU A 73 -18.14 -7.75 10.55
C LEU A 73 -17.38 -8.56 11.61
N ARG A 74 -18.09 -9.36 12.42
CA ARG A 74 -17.46 -10.28 13.39
C ARG A 74 -16.56 -11.31 12.72
N GLY A 75 -16.95 -11.85 11.56
CA GLY A 75 -16.12 -12.77 10.78
C GLY A 75 -14.81 -12.15 10.27
N ASN A 76 -14.76 -10.82 10.17
CA ASN A 76 -13.58 -10.08 9.73
C ASN A 76 -12.72 -9.53 10.89
N LEU A 77 -13.07 -9.80 12.15
CA LEU A 77 -12.36 -9.29 13.32
C LEU A 77 -10.89 -9.69 13.36
N SER A 78 -10.53 -10.85 12.77
CA SER A 78 -9.12 -11.26 12.63
C SER A 78 -8.25 -10.21 11.94
N TRP A 79 -8.78 -9.47 10.96
CA TRP A 79 -8.05 -8.39 10.30
C TRP A 79 -7.84 -7.19 11.22
N ASP A 80 -8.88 -6.82 11.97
CA ASP A 80 -8.80 -5.71 12.93
C ASP A 80 -7.82 -6.05 14.06
N VAL A 81 -7.81 -7.29 14.53
CA VAL A 81 -6.85 -7.76 15.53
C VAL A 81 -5.42 -7.68 14.99
N VAL A 82 -5.14 -8.16 13.77
CA VAL A 82 -3.80 -8.04 13.17
C VAL A 82 -3.38 -6.58 13.00
N PHE A 83 -4.28 -5.73 12.49
CA PHE A 83 -4.02 -4.30 12.34
C PHE A 83 -3.72 -3.65 13.70
N LEU A 84 -4.60 -3.83 14.70
CA LEU A 84 -4.49 -3.19 16.00
C LEU A 84 -3.29 -3.69 16.79
N LEU A 85 -2.98 -4.99 16.76
CA LEU A 85 -1.82 -5.53 17.46
C LEU A 85 -0.52 -4.91 16.94
N LEU A 86 -0.34 -4.86 15.62
CA LEU A 86 0.86 -4.29 15.02
C LEU A 86 0.90 -2.77 15.15
N PHE A 87 -0.26 -2.10 15.04
CA PHE A 87 -0.38 -0.68 15.28
C PHE A 87 0.04 -0.32 16.72
N ILE A 88 -0.50 -1.02 17.72
CA ILE A 88 -0.20 -0.76 19.13
C ILE A 88 1.27 -1.09 19.42
N ALA A 89 1.78 -2.23 18.96
CA ALA A 89 3.18 -2.61 19.16
C ALA A 89 4.14 -1.53 18.61
N MET A 90 3.88 -1.01 17.42
CA MET A 90 4.72 0.04 16.84
C MET A 90 4.46 1.42 17.48
N LEU A 91 3.23 1.69 17.95
CA LEU A 91 2.91 2.89 18.71
C LEU A 91 3.66 2.91 20.04
N GLU A 92 3.80 1.78 20.72
CA GLU A 92 4.60 1.65 21.95
C GLU A 92 6.07 2.00 21.69
N VAL A 93 6.65 1.50 20.58
CA VAL A 93 8.00 1.89 20.16
C VAL A 93 8.11 3.40 19.98
N ARG A 94 7.13 4.02 19.31
CA ARG A 94 7.10 5.48 19.12
C ARG A 94 6.84 6.26 20.41
N TYR A 95 6.09 5.69 21.35
CA TYR A 95 5.85 6.29 22.65
C TYR A 95 7.14 6.33 23.48
N LEU A 96 7.97 5.29 23.40
CA LEU A 96 9.27 5.24 24.08
C LEU A 96 10.32 6.15 23.42
N ASN A 97 10.24 6.36 22.10
CA ASN A 97 11.12 7.26 21.36
C ASN A 97 10.32 8.20 20.43
N PRO A 98 9.64 9.22 20.99
CA PRO A 98 8.76 10.10 20.21
C PRO A 98 9.51 11.23 19.51
N SER A 99 10.83 11.29 19.69
CA SER A 99 11.67 12.38 19.20
C SER A 99 11.57 12.51 17.68
N VAL A 100 11.41 13.76 17.23
CA VAL A 100 11.55 14.20 15.83
C VAL A 100 12.96 14.72 15.53
N SER A 101 13.83 14.73 16.54
CA SER A 101 15.23 15.13 16.44
C SER A 101 16.12 13.95 16.06
N TYR A 102 17.30 14.25 15.52
CA TYR A 102 18.36 13.34 15.05
C TYR A 102 18.11 12.68 13.70
N GLY A 103 19.21 12.40 12.98
CA GLY A 103 19.18 11.76 11.67
C GLY A 103 18.37 12.58 10.66
N GLU A 104 17.54 11.89 9.89
CA GLU A 104 16.74 12.48 8.82
C GLU A 104 15.29 12.79 9.27
N LYS A 105 14.93 12.44 10.52
CA LYS A 105 13.62 12.72 11.14
C LYS A 105 13.20 14.19 11.03
N LEU A 106 14.16 15.10 11.15
CA LEU A 106 13.91 16.54 11.05
C LEU A 106 13.42 16.91 9.65
N MET A 107 14.03 16.32 8.61
CA MET A 107 13.66 16.55 7.21
C MET A 107 12.26 16.01 6.94
N ASP A 108 11.97 14.77 7.33
CA ASP A 108 10.64 14.18 7.14
C ASP A 108 9.55 14.97 7.88
N HIS A 109 9.84 15.39 9.12
CA HIS A 109 8.91 16.21 9.90
C HIS A 109 8.70 17.59 9.27
N ALA A 110 9.73 18.20 8.68
CA ALA A 110 9.61 19.49 8.01
C ALA A 110 8.67 19.41 6.78
N PHE A 111 8.73 18.32 6.00
CA PHE A 111 7.76 18.08 4.92
C PHE A 111 6.33 17.94 5.45
N LEU A 112 6.14 17.21 6.56
CA LEU A 112 4.82 17.12 7.20
C LEU A 112 4.31 18.48 7.67
N VAL A 113 5.17 19.30 8.29
CA VAL A 113 4.81 20.64 8.76
C VAL A 113 4.35 21.51 7.59
N SER A 114 5.06 21.47 6.46
CA SER A 114 4.69 22.19 5.24
C SER A 114 3.28 21.83 4.79
N ILE A 115 2.99 20.54 4.68
CA ILE A 115 1.68 20.02 4.22
C ILE A 115 0.56 20.29 5.23
N VAL A 116 0.81 20.09 6.53
CA VAL A 116 -0.21 20.28 7.57
C VAL A 116 -0.63 21.74 7.68
N ASN A 117 0.32 22.67 7.57
CA ASN A 117 0.06 24.10 7.71
C ASN A 117 -0.54 24.72 6.44
N ASN A 118 -0.09 24.29 5.27
CA ASN A 118 -0.57 24.80 3.99
C ASN A 118 -0.71 23.65 2.96
N PRO A 119 -1.85 22.93 2.98
CA PRO A 119 -2.05 21.73 2.15
C PRO A 119 -2.35 22.07 0.69
N VAL A 120 -1.36 22.60 -0.02
CA VAL A 120 -1.40 22.92 -1.45
C VAL A 120 -0.37 22.07 -2.18
N VAL A 121 -0.68 21.67 -3.41
CA VAL A 121 0.25 20.94 -4.28
C VAL A 121 0.89 21.93 -5.27
N SER A 122 2.22 21.99 -5.40
CA SER A 122 3.23 21.29 -4.57
C SER A 122 3.44 21.99 -3.21
N PRO A 123 3.74 21.24 -2.12
CA PRO A 123 4.01 21.84 -0.81
C PRO A 123 5.25 22.73 -0.83
N ALA A 124 5.34 23.70 0.08
CA ALA A 124 6.53 24.53 0.22
C ALA A 124 7.76 23.68 0.63
N ASP A 125 8.91 23.96 0.03
CA ASP A 125 10.16 23.27 0.41
C ASP A 125 10.74 23.92 1.68
N PRO A 126 10.84 23.19 2.82
CA PRO A 126 11.42 23.73 4.03
C PRO A 126 12.91 24.06 3.92
N TRP A 127 13.61 23.56 2.89
CA TRP A 127 15.04 23.74 2.67
C TRP A 127 15.36 24.73 1.54
N TYR A 128 14.36 25.22 0.81
CA TYR A 128 14.53 26.19 -0.27
C TYR A 128 13.52 27.32 -0.15
N ALA A 129 13.98 28.48 0.34
CA ALA A 129 13.12 29.64 0.59
C ALA A 129 12.46 30.15 -0.70
N GLY A 130 11.12 30.19 -0.72
CA GLY A 130 10.32 30.54 -1.89
C GLY A 130 10.16 29.40 -2.91
N GLY A 131 10.77 28.25 -2.66
CA GLY A 131 10.65 27.04 -3.45
C GLY A 131 9.50 26.13 -3.02
N VAL A 132 9.29 25.09 -3.84
CA VAL A 132 8.30 24.04 -3.61
C VAL A 132 8.96 22.67 -3.73
N LEU A 133 8.36 21.65 -3.14
CA LEU A 133 8.81 20.27 -3.28
C LEU A 133 8.45 19.75 -4.67
N ASP A 134 9.40 19.84 -5.59
CA ASP A 134 9.32 19.39 -6.99
C ASP A 134 10.30 18.23 -7.29
N VAL A 135 11.46 18.18 -6.64
CA VAL A 135 12.50 17.16 -6.88
C VAL A 135 12.34 15.90 -6.02
N TYR A 136 11.67 15.97 -4.86
CA TYR A 136 11.61 14.86 -3.90
C TYR A 136 10.25 14.14 -3.88
N TYR A 137 10.26 12.83 -3.63
CA TYR A 137 9.06 11.98 -3.56
C TYR A 137 8.25 12.20 -2.27
N TYR A 138 7.36 13.19 -2.28
CA TYR A 138 6.64 13.63 -1.07
C TYR A 138 5.27 12.97 -0.86
N LEU A 139 4.78 12.07 -1.73
CA LEU A 139 3.39 11.58 -1.65
C LEU A 139 3.11 10.81 -0.34
N GLY A 140 4.12 10.12 0.20
CA GLY A 140 4.04 9.48 1.51
C GLY A 140 3.82 10.51 2.62
N HIS A 141 4.60 11.59 2.63
CA HIS A 141 4.41 12.70 3.57
C HIS A 141 3.08 13.41 3.33
N TRP A 142 2.66 13.58 2.07
CA TRP A 142 1.35 14.15 1.72
C TRP A 142 0.20 13.35 2.31
N MET A 143 0.23 12.02 2.16
CA MET A 143 -0.79 11.12 2.71
C MET A 143 -1.05 11.38 4.20
N PHE A 144 0.01 11.41 5.01
CA PHE A 144 -0.13 11.58 6.45
C PHE A 144 -0.32 13.05 6.85
N GLY A 145 0.32 13.99 6.15
CA GLY A 145 0.14 15.43 6.36
C GLY A 145 -1.29 15.88 6.07
N ALA A 146 -1.89 15.41 4.98
CA ALA A 146 -3.29 15.68 4.63
C ALA A 146 -4.26 15.10 5.67
N ILE A 147 -4.01 13.87 6.15
CA ILE A 147 -4.78 13.29 7.27
C ILE A 147 -4.63 14.15 8.54
N GLY A 148 -3.42 14.61 8.84
CA GLY A 148 -3.13 15.51 9.96
C GLY A 148 -3.90 16.83 9.86
N ALA A 149 -3.90 17.46 8.69
CA ALA A 149 -4.62 18.70 8.40
C ALA A 149 -6.13 18.52 8.55
N ILE A 150 -6.70 17.44 8.00
CA ILE A 150 -8.14 17.10 8.13
C ILE A 150 -8.52 16.89 9.61
N LEU A 151 -7.65 16.25 10.40
CA LEU A 151 -7.92 15.99 11.81
C LEU A 151 -7.63 17.19 12.72
N GLY A 152 -6.95 18.23 12.23
CA GLY A 152 -6.53 19.37 13.03
C GLY A 152 -5.54 19.02 14.15
N ILE A 153 -4.74 17.96 13.98
CA ILE A 153 -3.78 17.51 15.00
C ILE A 153 -2.36 18.00 14.69
N LYS A 154 -1.56 18.20 15.75
CA LYS A 154 -0.18 18.69 15.64
C LYS A 154 0.68 17.75 14.77
N SER A 155 1.55 18.32 13.94
CA SER A 155 2.46 17.56 13.05
C SER A 155 3.36 16.57 13.81
N THR A 156 3.76 16.88 15.04
CA THR A 156 4.55 15.98 15.90
C THR A 156 3.78 14.73 16.31
N VAL A 157 2.46 14.83 16.47
CA VAL A 157 1.58 13.68 16.72
C VAL A 157 1.41 12.89 15.43
N VAL A 158 1.16 13.56 14.31
CA VAL A 158 1.05 12.92 12.98
C VAL A 158 2.30 12.10 12.68
N PHE A 159 3.48 12.69 12.84
CA PHE A 159 4.77 12.04 12.62
C PHE A 159 4.89 10.71 13.39
N ASN A 160 4.52 10.72 14.67
CA ASN A 160 4.57 9.52 15.51
C ASN A 160 3.49 8.48 15.19
N LEU A 161 2.44 8.85 14.42
CA LEU A 161 1.39 7.94 13.97
C LEU A 161 1.66 7.35 12.57
N ILE A 162 2.64 7.85 11.84
CA ILE A 162 3.00 7.34 10.50
C ILE A 162 3.43 5.87 10.60
N LEU A 163 4.52 5.59 11.30
CA LEU A 163 5.09 4.24 11.36
C LEU A 163 4.11 3.20 11.94
N PRO A 164 3.34 3.49 13.01
CA PRO A 164 2.29 2.60 13.46
C PRO A 164 1.25 2.27 12.38
N THR A 165 0.83 3.27 11.61
CA THR A 165 -0.14 3.06 10.53
C THR A 165 0.46 2.26 9.37
N VAL A 166 1.70 2.58 8.96
CA VAL A 166 2.41 1.88 7.88
C VAL A 166 2.64 0.41 8.28
N PHE A 167 3.18 0.16 9.48
CA PHE A 167 3.48 -1.18 9.98
C PHE A 167 2.23 -2.07 10.09
N ALA A 168 1.11 -1.50 10.57
CA ALA A 168 -0.17 -2.21 10.63
C ALA A 168 -0.69 -2.59 9.24
N ASN A 169 -0.58 -1.69 8.25
CA ASN A 169 -0.99 -1.97 6.87
C ASN A 169 -0.09 -3.01 6.19
N MET A 170 1.23 -2.97 6.44
CA MET A 170 2.17 -3.99 5.99
C MET A 170 1.77 -5.37 6.51
N GLY A 171 1.46 -5.47 7.80
CA GLY A 171 1.05 -6.73 8.42
C GLY A 171 -0.30 -7.25 7.91
N VAL A 172 -1.27 -6.37 7.67
CA VAL A 172 -2.53 -6.76 7.03
C VAL A 172 -2.30 -7.30 5.62
N ALA A 173 -1.45 -6.65 4.82
CA ALA A 173 -1.10 -7.14 3.49
C ALA A 173 -0.40 -8.53 3.55
N LEU A 174 0.57 -8.71 4.44
CA LEU A 174 1.25 -10.00 4.64
C LEU A 174 0.32 -11.09 5.15
N PHE A 175 -0.58 -10.75 6.07
CA PHE A 175 -1.60 -11.69 6.53
C PHE A 175 -2.53 -12.08 5.37
N ALA A 176 -2.85 -11.15 4.46
CA ALA A 176 -3.59 -11.46 3.25
C ALA A 176 -2.84 -12.43 2.32
N CYS A 177 -1.53 -12.20 2.12
CA CYS A 177 -0.65 -13.14 1.43
C CYS A 177 -0.69 -14.53 2.07
N GLY A 178 -0.62 -14.61 3.40
CA GLY A 178 -0.67 -15.87 4.13
C GLY A 178 -2.02 -16.58 4.02
N ARG A 179 -3.14 -15.86 4.07
CA ARG A 179 -4.47 -16.43 3.85
C ARG A 179 -4.69 -16.89 2.41
N LEU A 180 -3.95 -16.35 1.45
CA LEU A 180 -3.99 -16.75 0.06
C LEU A 180 -3.10 -17.98 -0.23
N LEU A 181 -1.90 -18.02 0.32
CA LEU A 181 -0.88 -19.04 0.01
C LEU A 181 -0.92 -20.27 0.94
N LEU A 182 -1.28 -20.09 2.20
CA LEU A 182 -1.18 -21.13 3.23
C LEU A 182 -2.57 -21.64 3.63
N LYS A 183 -2.66 -22.89 4.10
CA LYS A 183 -3.92 -23.52 4.55
C LYS A 183 -4.18 -23.41 6.07
N ARG A 184 -3.13 -23.26 6.88
CA ARG A 184 -3.21 -23.30 8.36
C ARG A 184 -2.50 -22.13 9.01
N TYR A 185 -1.21 -21.95 8.73
CA TYR A 185 -0.36 -20.95 9.38
C TYR A 185 -0.35 -19.61 8.63
N HIS A 186 -1.53 -19.01 8.44
CA HIS A 186 -1.69 -17.79 7.64
C HIS A 186 -0.93 -16.56 8.20
N TRP A 187 -0.51 -16.61 9.46
CA TRP A 187 0.22 -15.53 10.12
C TRP A 187 1.74 -15.59 9.84
N LEU A 188 2.28 -16.70 9.32
CA LEU A 188 3.72 -16.84 9.08
C LEU A 188 4.31 -15.73 8.21
N PRO A 189 3.67 -15.27 7.12
CA PRO A 189 4.24 -14.19 6.33
C PRO A 189 4.35 -12.87 7.11
N VAL A 190 3.58 -12.64 8.17
CA VAL A 190 3.73 -11.44 9.02
C VAL A 190 5.07 -11.45 9.76
N LEU A 191 5.64 -12.63 10.04
CA LEU A 191 6.95 -12.73 10.66
C LEU A 191 8.09 -12.15 9.81
N THR A 192 7.88 -11.96 8.50
CA THR A 192 8.90 -11.34 7.64
C THR A 192 9.22 -9.90 8.05
N LEU A 193 8.28 -9.23 8.74
CA LEU A 193 8.50 -7.90 9.32
C LEU A 193 9.59 -7.88 10.39
N PHE A 194 9.87 -9.02 11.01
CA PHE A 194 10.86 -9.17 12.07
C PHE A 194 12.15 -9.84 11.58
N LEU A 195 12.26 -10.11 10.28
CA LEU A 195 13.50 -10.64 9.72
C LEU A 195 14.61 -9.59 9.82
N VAL A 196 15.74 -10.04 10.33
CA VAL A 196 16.97 -9.25 10.43
C VAL A 196 17.91 -9.60 9.28
N ASN A 197 18.80 -8.67 8.95
CA ASN A 197 19.88 -8.94 8.00
C ASN A 197 20.73 -10.13 8.52
N PRO A 198 21.13 -11.10 7.68
CA PRO A 198 22.06 -12.17 8.09
C PRO A 198 23.32 -11.67 8.81
N ALA A 199 23.80 -10.48 8.48
CA ALA A 199 24.92 -9.84 9.17
C ALA A 199 24.66 -9.59 10.66
N PHE A 200 23.40 -9.38 11.06
CA PHE A 200 23.00 -9.25 12.47
C PHE A 200 23.39 -10.50 13.27
N VAL A 201 23.09 -11.68 12.72
CA VAL A 201 23.43 -12.98 13.33
C VAL A 201 24.94 -13.17 13.36
N TRP A 202 25.62 -12.79 12.30
CA TRP A 202 27.08 -12.85 12.21
C TRP A 202 27.77 -11.98 13.27
N TYR A 203 27.37 -10.71 13.41
CA TYR A 203 27.94 -9.80 14.41
C TYR A 203 27.62 -10.24 15.84
N LEU A 204 26.43 -10.79 16.10
CA LEU A 204 26.11 -11.41 17.39
C LEU A 204 27.03 -12.60 17.69
N ALA A 205 27.29 -13.46 16.71
CA ALA A 205 28.19 -14.60 16.87
C ALA A 205 29.64 -14.17 17.15
N LEU A 206 30.05 -13.00 16.63
CA LEU A 206 31.34 -12.37 16.95
C LEU A 206 31.39 -11.69 18.33
N GLY A 207 30.29 -11.68 19.09
CA GLY A 207 30.22 -11.08 20.41
C GLY A 207 29.97 -9.58 20.41
N SER A 208 29.42 -9.02 19.32
CA SER A 208 29.07 -7.59 19.26
C SER A 208 27.97 -7.25 20.28
N PRO A 209 28.04 -6.10 20.97
CA PRO A 209 27.02 -5.69 21.91
C PRO A 209 25.64 -5.57 21.25
N LEU A 210 24.58 -5.95 21.98
CA LEU A 210 23.19 -5.79 21.52
C LEU A 210 22.82 -4.34 21.18
N THR A 211 23.51 -3.38 21.79
CA THR A 211 23.29 -1.94 21.57
C THR A 211 23.83 -1.45 20.23
N SER A 212 24.86 -2.07 19.66
CA SER A 212 25.46 -1.67 18.39
C SER A 212 25.06 -2.58 17.23
N VAL A 213 24.77 -3.85 17.50
CA VAL A 213 24.58 -4.87 16.45
C VAL A 213 23.46 -4.55 15.46
N MET A 214 22.38 -3.90 15.90
CA MET A 214 21.34 -3.41 14.99
C MET A 214 21.90 -2.41 13.97
N TRP A 215 22.71 -1.46 14.42
CA TRP A 215 23.38 -0.49 13.55
C TRP A 215 24.43 -1.18 12.68
N ASP A 216 25.33 -1.96 13.28
CA ASP A 216 26.45 -2.59 12.55
C ASP A 216 25.96 -3.52 11.43
N SER A 217 24.86 -4.24 11.68
CA SER A 217 24.25 -5.18 10.71
C SER A 217 23.68 -4.55 9.45
N THR A 218 23.57 -3.22 9.41
CA THR A 218 23.09 -2.49 8.23
C THR A 218 24.24 -1.79 7.47
N ARG A 219 25.47 -1.88 7.97
CA ARG A 219 26.68 -1.23 7.42
C ARG A 219 27.63 -2.30 6.87
N THR A 220 27.07 -3.24 6.13
CA THR A 220 27.78 -4.45 5.65
C THR A 220 28.53 -4.23 4.34
N ILE A 221 28.15 -3.20 3.59
CA ILE A 221 28.74 -2.80 2.32
C ILE A 221 29.31 -1.39 2.52
N GLU A 222 30.56 -1.19 2.12
CA GLU A 222 31.24 0.10 2.26
C GLU A 222 30.43 1.22 1.59
N ASN A 223 30.26 2.34 2.29
CA ASN A 223 29.48 3.50 1.85
C ASN A 223 28.00 3.21 1.51
N CYS A 224 27.43 2.12 2.03
CA CYS A 224 26.05 1.73 1.81
C CYS A 224 25.32 1.44 3.12
N ILE A 225 24.02 1.75 3.13
CA ILE A 225 23.11 1.46 4.23
C ILE A 225 22.12 0.38 3.74
N THR A 226 22.23 -0.83 4.29
CA THR A 226 21.39 -1.99 3.96
C THR A 226 20.33 -2.19 5.03
N GLU A 227 19.29 -1.35 5.00
CA GLU A 227 18.19 -1.45 5.95
C GLU A 227 17.29 -2.66 5.68
N TYR A 228 16.64 -3.12 6.73
CA TYR A 228 15.59 -4.14 6.69
C TYR A 228 14.39 -3.64 7.50
N PRO A 229 13.16 -4.15 7.27
CA PRO A 229 11.93 -3.56 7.81
C PRO A 229 11.98 -3.31 9.31
N LEU A 230 12.47 -4.28 10.09
CA LEU A 230 12.58 -4.13 11.54
C LEU A 230 13.52 -2.98 11.94
N PHE A 231 14.67 -2.83 11.26
CA PHE A 231 15.60 -1.73 11.52
C PHE A 231 14.94 -0.39 11.23
N SER A 232 14.38 -0.18 10.04
CA SER A 232 13.80 1.12 9.65
C SER A 232 12.64 1.52 10.56
N MET A 233 11.79 0.56 10.96
CA MET A 233 10.69 0.80 11.89
C MET A 233 11.18 1.22 13.28
N LEU A 234 12.18 0.53 13.83
CA LEU A 234 12.74 0.84 15.14
C LEU A 234 13.59 2.13 15.15
N TRP A 235 14.35 2.38 14.08
CA TRP A 235 15.14 3.60 13.88
C TRP A 235 14.23 4.83 13.90
N GLY A 236 13.10 4.71 13.20
CA GLY A 236 11.94 5.55 13.42
C GLY A 236 11.86 6.79 12.52
N ASP A 237 12.49 6.72 11.35
CA ASP A 237 12.50 7.77 10.34
C ASP A 237 11.45 7.40 9.28
N PRO A 238 10.37 8.20 9.10
CA PRO A 238 9.32 7.90 8.14
C PRO A 238 9.72 8.35 6.73
N HIS A 239 10.86 7.90 6.25
CA HIS A 239 11.27 8.16 4.88
C HIS A 239 10.29 7.61 3.87
N ALA A 240 10.35 8.18 2.68
CA ALA A 240 9.68 7.74 1.48
C ALA A 240 9.68 6.21 1.27
N HIS A 241 10.84 5.55 1.29
CA HIS A 241 10.91 4.09 1.09
C HIS A 241 10.25 3.32 2.23
N VAL A 242 10.36 3.80 3.47
CA VAL A 242 9.74 3.20 4.66
C VAL A 242 8.22 3.33 4.60
N ILE A 243 7.71 4.51 4.26
CA ILE A 243 6.28 4.74 4.06
C ILE A 243 5.77 3.89 2.89
N ALA A 244 6.53 3.78 1.80
CA ALA A 244 6.12 3.01 0.62
C ALA A 244 5.97 1.50 0.89
N MET A 245 6.61 0.94 1.92
CA MET A 245 6.58 -0.50 2.21
C MET A 245 5.16 -1.10 2.32
N PHE A 246 4.18 -0.37 2.87
CA PHE A 246 2.81 -0.91 2.92
C PHE A 246 2.21 -1.08 1.53
N ASN A 247 2.49 -0.13 0.62
CA ASN A 247 1.99 -0.17 -0.75
C ASN A 247 2.72 -1.23 -1.58
N GLN A 248 4.01 -1.41 -1.35
CA GLN A 248 4.80 -2.51 -1.94
C GLN A 248 4.21 -3.89 -1.60
N LEU A 249 3.89 -4.13 -0.32
CA LEU A 249 3.30 -5.39 0.12
C LEU A 249 1.86 -5.56 -0.36
N LEU A 250 1.07 -4.47 -0.40
CA LEU A 250 -0.24 -4.47 -1.07
C LEU A 250 -0.09 -4.88 -2.54
N PHE A 251 0.86 -4.30 -3.26
CA PHE A 251 1.07 -4.58 -4.68
C PHE A 251 1.46 -6.05 -4.93
N ILE A 252 2.36 -6.58 -4.12
CA ILE A 252 2.74 -8.01 -4.18
C ILE A 252 1.51 -8.90 -3.94
N PHE A 253 0.68 -8.57 -2.93
CA PHE A 253 -0.57 -9.28 -2.70
C PHE A 253 -1.53 -9.22 -3.89
N LEU A 254 -1.68 -8.05 -4.51
CA LEU A 254 -2.52 -7.85 -5.70
C LEU A 254 -2.03 -8.67 -6.89
N LEU A 255 -0.71 -8.72 -7.13
CA LEU A 255 -0.12 -9.55 -8.18
C LEU A 255 -0.36 -11.04 -7.93
N MET A 256 -0.29 -11.48 -6.67
CA MET A 256 -0.63 -12.87 -6.32
C MET A 256 -2.12 -13.18 -6.55
N LEU A 257 -3.03 -12.24 -6.29
CA LEU A 257 -4.44 -12.40 -6.62
C LEU A 257 -4.66 -12.54 -8.13
N VAL A 258 -4.00 -11.72 -8.95
CA VAL A 258 -4.03 -11.90 -10.41
C VAL A 258 -3.54 -13.29 -10.77
N TYR A 259 -2.36 -13.68 -10.31
CA TYR A 259 -1.76 -14.95 -10.72
C TYR A 259 -2.56 -16.19 -10.29
N LEU A 260 -3.18 -16.16 -9.11
CA LEU A 260 -3.85 -17.33 -8.51
C LEU A 260 -5.36 -17.35 -8.68
N LYS A 261 -5.99 -16.19 -8.86
CA LYS A 261 -7.46 -16.06 -8.79
C LYS A 261 -8.10 -15.36 -9.97
N TRP A 262 -7.34 -14.83 -10.93
CA TRP A 262 -7.89 -14.07 -12.05
C TRP A 262 -9.02 -14.78 -12.82
N HIS A 263 -8.88 -16.09 -13.06
CA HIS A 263 -9.89 -16.88 -13.77
C HIS A 263 -11.20 -17.01 -12.98
N ASP A 264 -11.10 -17.18 -11.66
CA ASP A 264 -12.22 -17.34 -10.74
C ASP A 264 -13.01 -16.03 -10.54
N LEU A 265 -12.45 -14.89 -10.95
CA LEU A 265 -13.08 -13.58 -10.78
C LEU A 265 -14.10 -13.28 -11.89
N SER A 266 -15.24 -12.72 -11.47
CA SER A 266 -16.20 -12.09 -12.38
C SER A 266 -15.58 -10.89 -13.11
N SER A 267 -16.18 -10.45 -14.22
CA SER A 267 -15.72 -9.27 -14.98
C SER A 267 -15.60 -8.03 -14.10
N ARG A 268 -16.58 -7.81 -13.20
CA ARG A 268 -16.52 -6.73 -12.21
C ARG A 268 -15.32 -6.90 -11.26
N GLY A 269 -15.04 -8.12 -10.81
CA GLY A 269 -13.90 -8.39 -9.95
C GLY A 269 -12.55 -8.14 -10.62
N ARG A 270 -12.42 -8.48 -11.91
CA ARG A 270 -11.23 -8.18 -12.73
C ARG A 270 -11.01 -6.68 -12.87
N ILE A 271 -12.07 -5.91 -13.13
CA ILE A 271 -12.00 -4.44 -13.21
C ILE A 271 -11.57 -3.84 -11.87
N LEU A 272 -12.18 -4.25 -10.76
CA LEU A 272 -11.82 -3.75 -9.44
C LEU A 272 -10.38 -4.08 -9.06
N LEU A 273 -9.91 -5.28 -9.39
CA LEU A 273 -8.53 -5.69 -9.20
C LEU A 273 -7.55 -4.87 -10.06
N ALA A 274 -7.92 -4.58 -11.31
CA ALA A 274 -7.14 -3.72 -12.19
C ALA A 274 -7.07 -2.27 -11.67
N ILE A 275 -8.18 -1.71 -11.15
CA ILE A 275 -8.19 -0.39 -10.50
C ILE A 275 -7.28 -0.38 -9.27
N ALA A 276 -7.36 -1.40 -8.42
CA ALA A 276 -6.49 -1.51 -7.24
C ALA A 276 -5.01 -1.59 -7.61
N LEU A 277 -4.67 -2.36 -8.65
CA LEU A 277 -3.31 -2.44 -9.19
C LEU A 277 -2.83 -1.11 -9.79
N ALA A 278 -3.68 -0.44 -10.56
CA ALA A 278 -3.36 0.85 -11.15
C ALA A 278 -3.14 1.92 -10.09
N LEU A 279 -3.99 1.95 -9.04
CA LEU A 279 -3.83 2.88 -7.92
C LEU A 279 -2.53 2.60 -7.15
N SER A 280 -2.28 1.34 -6.80
CA SER A 280 -1.09 0.93 -6.04
C SER A 280 0.20 1.18 -6.81
N ARG A 281 0.28 0.78 -8.09
CA ARG A 281 1.46 1.05 -8.94
C ARG A 281 1.59 2.54 -9.26
N GLY A 282 0.50 3.22 -9.53
CA GLY A 282 0.48 4.64 -9.91
C GLY A 282 0.97 5.56 -8.79
N SER A 283 0.79 5.17 -7.52
CA SER A 283 1.30 5.93 -6.38
C SER A 283 2.79 5.69 -6.09
N MET A 284 3.37 4.57 -6.57
CA MET A 284 4.77 4.22 -6.27
C MET A 284 5.78 5.31 -6.66
N PRO A 285 5.77 5.88 -7.90
CA PRO A 285 6.78 6.87 -8.28
C PRO A 285 6.81 8.09 -7.35
N LEU A 286 5.64 8.54 -6.89
CA LEU A 286 5.52 9.73 -6.05
C LEU A 286 5.77 9.43 -4.56
N MET A 287 5.62 8.17 -4.12
CA MET A 287 5.95 7.73 -2.76
C MET A 287 7.44 7.37 -2.62
N ASN A 288 7.99 6.66 -3.59
CA ASN A 288 9.39 6.27 -3.71
C ASN A 288 9.71 5.91 -5.17
N THR A 289 10.34 6.82 -5.92
CA THR A 289 10.63 6.64 -7.36
C THR A 289 11.35 5.34 -7.68
N TRP A 290 12.24 4.90 -6.77
CA TRP A 290 13.06 3.70 -6.95
C TRP A 290 12.23 2.40 -7.01
N ASP A 291 11.01 2.40 -6.48
CA ASP A 291 10.09 1.26 -6.55
C ASP A 291 9.78 0.87 -8.00
N VAL A 292 9.79 1.83 -8.94
CA VAL A 292 9.53 1.57 -10.35
C VAL A 292 10.51 0.57 -10.95
N LEU A 293 11.78 0.60 -10.53
CA LEU A 293 12.83 -0.28 -11.06
C LEU A 293 12.58 -1.75 -10.73
N VAL A 294 11.91 -2.03 -9.61
CA VAL A 294 11.62 -3.40 -9.15
C VAL A 294 10.22 -3.83 -9.55
N TYR A 295 9.22 -2.99 -9.27
CA TYR A 295 7.82 -3.39 -9.38
C TYR A 295 7.26 -3.25 -10.80
N ALA A 296 7.82 -2.39 -11.66
CA ALA A 296 7.39 -2.30 -13.06
C ALA A 296 7.77 -3.56 -13.86
N PRO A 297 9.02 -4.08 -13.82
CA PRO A 297 9.36 -5.34 -14.45
C PRO A 297 8.60 -6.53 -13.84
N LEU A 298 8.43 -6.55 -12.51
CA LEU A 298 7.68 -7.61 -11.84
C LEU A 298 6.23 -7.69 -12.32
N MET A 299 5.55 -6.55 -12.48
CA MET A 299 4.20 -6.52 -13.03
C MET A 299 4.16 -7.05 -14.47
N LEU A 300 5.12 -6.66 -15.31
CA LEU A 300 5.19 -7.12 -16.69
C LEU A 300 5.37 -8.65 -16.73
N LEU A 301 6.26 -9.18 -15.90
CA LEU A 301 6.48 -10.62 -15.77
C LEU A 301 5.17 -11.35 -15.39
N PHE A 302 4.46 -10.87 -14.37
CA PHE A 302 3.20 -11.47 -13.93
C PHE A 302 2.09 -11.38 -15.01
N ALA A 303 2.02 -10.27 -15.74
CA ALA A 303 1.08 -10.10 -16.85
C ALA A 303 1.37 -11.10 -17.97
N VAL A 304 2.63 -11.26 -18.37
CA VAL A 304 3.05 -12.22 -19.40
C VAL A 304 2.74 -13.65 -18.96
N ILE A 305 3.12 -14.03 -17.74
CA ILE A 305 2.87 -15.40 -17.23
C ILE A 305 1.36 -15.69 -17.16
N THR A 306 0.55 -14.73 -16.72
CA THR A 306 -0.90 -14.91 -16.61
C THR A 306 -1.53 -15.02 -18.01
N GLY A 307 -1.14 -14.16 -18.96
CA GLY A 307 -1.60 -14.24 -20.35
C GLY A 307 -1.19 -15.55 -21.05
N LEU A 308 0.02 -16.05 -20.80
CA LEU A 308 0.46 -17.36 -21.33
C LEU A 308 -0.37 -18.52 -20.76
N LYS A 309 -0.75 -18.46 -19.48
CA LYS A 309 -1.65 -19.45 -18.88
C LYS A 309 -3.03 -19.43 -19.53
N GLU A 310 -3.56 -18.24 -19.82
CA GLU A 310 -4.86 -18.10 -20.49
C GLU A 310 -4.83 -18.62 -21.92
N CYS A 311 -3.79 -18.30 -22.70
CA CYS A 311 -3.64 -18.85 -24.04
C CYS A 311 -3.61 -20.39 -24.01
N ARG A 312 -2.90 -20.99 -23.04
CA ARG A 312 -2.86 -22.46 -22.89
C ARG A 312 -4.21 -23.04 -22.49
N ALA A 313 -4.94 -22.39 -21.58
CA ALA A 313 -6.28 -22.82 -21.19
C ALA A 313 -7.27 -22.75 -22.36
N GLY A 314 -7.27 -21.65 -23.13
CA GLY A 314 -8.12 -21.50 -24.31
C GLY A 314 -7.80 -22.49 -25.43
N ILE A 315 -6.51 -22.84 -25.64
CA ILE A 315 -6.11 -23.90 -26.57
C ILE A 315 -6.59 -25.28 -26.09
N ALA A 316 -6.47 -25.58 -24.79
CA ALA A 316 -6.94 -26.84 -24.22
C ALA A 316 -8.47 -26.99 -24.30
N GLU A 317 -9.22 -25.92 -24.02
CA GLU A 317 -10.68 -25.88 -24.20
C GLU A 317 -11.08 -26.03 -25.68
N SER A 318 -10.35 -25.40 -26.61
CA SER A 318 -10.60 -25.54 -28.05
C SER A 318 -10.28 -26.94 -28.57
N ALA A 319 -9.25 -27.59 -28.01
CA ALA A 319 -8.86 -28.96 -28.36
C ALA A 319 -9.83 -30.02 -27.78
N CYS A 320 -10.36 -29.81 -26.57
CA CYS A 320 -11.43 -30.65 -26.00
C CYS A 320 -12.82 -30.33 -26.59
N GLY A 321 -13.04 -29.09 -27.02
CA GLY A 321 -14.28 -28.58 -27.61
C GLY A 321 -14.45 -28.87 -29.11
N ALA A 322 -13.49 -29.53 -29.75
CA ALA A 322 -13.60 -30.04 -31.12
C ALA A 322 -14.61 -31.21 -31.27
N GLN A 323 -15.66 -31.23 -30.44
CA GLN A 323 -16.92 -31.96 -30.64
C GLN A 323 -18.18 -31.08 -30.51
N GLY A 324 -18.08 -29.75 -30.38
CA GLY A 324 -19.25 -28.87 -30.26
C GLY A 324 -19.02 -27.48 -30.83
N THR A 325 -19.79 -27.14 -31.86
CA THR A 325 -19.79 -25.83 -32.54
C THR A 325 -20.20 -24.68 -31.60
N GLY A 326 -19.43 -23.59 -31.56
CA GLY A 326 -19.98 -22.24 -31.26
C GLY A 326 -19.15 -21.28 -30.40
N SER A 327 -18.81 -20.13 -31.00
CA SER A 327 -18.31 -18.86 -30.44
C SER A 327 -16.83 -18.77 -30.03
N ALA A 328 -16.03 -18.21 -30.94
CA ALA A 328 -14.64 -17.84 -30.75
C ALA A 328 -14.51 -16.35 -30.38
N ASP A 329 -14.83 -15.97 -29.14
CA ASP A 329 -14.65 -14.58 -28.66
C ASP A 329 -13.80 -14.46 -27.37
N GLY A 330 -13.30 -15.57 -26.81
CA GLY A 330 -12.65 -15.56 -25.48
C GLY A 330 -11.13 -15.34 -25.45
N ALA A 331 -10.39 -15.78 -26.48
CA ALA A 331 -8.94 -15.99 -26.36
C ALA A 331 -8.07 -14.75 -26.66
N GLY A 332 -8.59 -13.76 -27.39
CA GLY A 332 -7.85 -12.53 -27.72
C GLY A 332 -7.98 -11.41 -26.68
N GLY A 333 -8.90 -11.55 -25.73
CA GLY A 333 -9.36 -10.45 -24.89
C GLY A 333 -8.31 -9.92 -23.93
N VAL A 334 -7.55 -10.76 -23.23
CA VAL A 334 -6.75 -10.29 -22.08
C VAL A 334 -5.38 -9.76 -22.49
N VAL A 335 -4.70 -10.36 -23.47
CA VAL A 335 -3.47 -9.77 -24.02
C VAL A 335 -3.80 -8.46 -24.75
N HIS A 336 -4.91 -8.41 -25.50
CA HIS A 336 -5.35 -7.18 -26.15
C HIS A 336 -5.85 -6.14 -25.14
N TRP A 337 -6.50 -6.54 -24.05
CA TRP A 337 -6.97 -5.65 -22.98
C TRP A 337 -5.85 -5.18 -22.07
N PHE A 338 -4.83 -6.00 -21.76
CA PHE A 338 -3.63 -5.57 -21.03
C PHE A 338 -2.74 -4.69 -21.90
N THR A 339 -2.54 -5.02 -23.18
CA THR A 339 -1.83 -4.13 -24.11
C THR A 339 -2.61 -2.85 -24.40
N ALA A 340 -3.95 -2.89 -24.42
CA ALA A 340 -4.80 -1.71 -24.48
C ALA A 340 -4.81 -0.93 -23.16
N LEU A 341 -4.75 -1.58 -21.99
CA LEU A 341 -4.59 -0.92 -20.69
C LEU A 341 -3.23 -0.23 -20.62
N ILE A 342 -2.16 -0.87 -21.10
CA ILE A 342 -0.82 -0.28 -21.20
C ILE A 342 -0.78 0.83 -22.26
N ARG A 343 -1.52 0.72 -23.37
CA ARG A 343 -1.64 1.79 -24.40
C ARG A 343 -2.56 2.95 -24.01
N ASN A 344 -3.60 2.69 -23.21
CA ASN A 344 -4.68 3.64 -22.89
C ASN A 344 -4.65 4.11 -21.43
N ILE A 345 -3.72 3.65 -20.59
CA ILE A 345 -3.26 4.47 -19.46
C ILE A 345 -2.55 5.63 -20.14
N PRO A 346 -3.17 6.82 -20.20
CA PRO A 346 -2.51 7.92 -20.86
C PRO A 346 -1.22 8.21 -20.10
N MET A 347 -0.26 8.78 -20.82
CA MET A 347 0.86 9.58 -20.30
C MET A 347 0.42 10.75 -19.39
N LEU A 348 -0.69 10.65 -18.65
CA LEU A 348 -1.27 11.66 -17.77
C LEU A 348 -0.83 11.53 -16.30
N VAL A 349 0.11 10.61 -16.00
CA VAL A 349 0.84 10.60 -14.71
C VAL A 349 2.31 11.05 -14.90
N PHE A 350 2.68 11.45 -16.12
CA PHE A 350 3.99 11.99 -16.47
C PHE A 350 3.85 13.23 -17.38
N ILE A 351 3.03 14.21 -16.99
CA ILE A 351 3.12 15.59 -17.51
C ILE A 351 2.71 16.54 -16.40
N GLY A 352 3.65 17.39 -15.97
CA GLY A 352 3.43 18.50 -15.03
C GLY A 352 4.50 18.54 -13.97
#